data_AF-A0A382ZAI1-F1
#
_entry.id   AF-A0A382ZAI1-F1
#
_cell.length_a   1.000
_cell.length_b   1.000
_cell.length_c   1.000
_cell.angle_alpha   90.00
_cell.angle_beta   90.00
_cell.angle_gamma   90.00
#
_symmetry.space_group_name_H-M   'P 1'
#
loop_
_entity.id
_entity.type
_entity.pdbx_description
1 polymer ?
#
loop_
_entity_poly.entity_id
_entity_poly.type
_entity_poly.pdbx_seq_one_letter_code
_entity_poly.pdbx_strand_id
1 'polypeptide(L)'
;MYDEIGFKLHDSKIKIEEKRGKIKNNLVLKAAQTLKNETHTDKGITISLEKNIPLQKGLGGGSSDAAATLITLNHLWETKLRKEQLLELGLKLGSDVPFFIHGQATWAEGRGEIFSKINLKPEWYLL
;
A
#
# COMPACT_ATOMS: atom_id res chain seq x y z
N MET A 1 -8.25 5.94 14.64
CA MET A 1 -6.77 6.01 14.67
C MET A 1 -6.29 5.75 13.25
N TYR A 2 -5.46 6.61 12.67
CA TYR A 2 -4.95 6.47 11.29
C TYR A 2 -3.45 6.75 11.25
N ASP A 3 -2.76 6.11 10.30
CA ASP A 3 -1.37 6.42 9.99
C ASP A 3 -1.30 7.57 8.99
N GLU A 4 -0.23 8.36 9.05
CA GLU A 4 0.00 9.45 8.09
C GLU A 4 1.15 9.09 7.15
N ILE A 5 0.89 9.18 5.85
CA ILE A 5 1.88 8.97 4.80
C ILE A 5 1.93 10.20 3.90
N GLY A 6 3.13 10.72 3.71
CA GLY A 6 3.39 11.89 2.86
C GLY A 6 4.32 11.52 1.73
N PHE A 7 4.07 12.09 0.56
CA PHE A 7 4.85 11.85 -0.65
C PHE A 7 5.38 13.16 -1.19
N LYS A 8 6.70 13.25 -1.35
CA LYS A 8 7.36 14.39 -1.98
C LYS A 8 8.20 13.91 -3.15
N LEU A 9 7.89 14.40 -4.35
CA LEU A 9 8.69 14.14 -5.53
C LEU A 9 10.14 14.61 -5.28
N HIS A 10 11.06 13.79 -5.73
CA HIS A 10 12.50 14.03 -5.60
C HIS A 10 13.18 13.56 -6.89
N ASP A 11 14.46 13.86 -7.06
CA ASP A 11 15.32 13.20 -8.03
C ASP A 11 15.20 11.68 -7.95
N SER A 12 15.85 10.96 -8.86
CA SER A 12 15.73 9.52 -9.14
C SER A 12 15.89 8.49 -8.01
N LYS A 13 16.06 8.90 -6.75
CA LYS A 13 16.18 8.01 -5.59
C LYS A 13 14.86 7.86 -4.81
N ILE A 14 14.66 6.68 -4.24
CA ILE A 14 13.58 6.41 -3.27
C ILE A 14 14.17 6.58 -1.88
N LYS A 15 13.58 7.47 -1.07
CA LYS A 15 13.95 7.70 0.33
C LYS A 15 12.72 7.51 1.22
N ILE A 16 12.91 6.96 2.41
CA ILE A 16 11.87 6.86 3.43
C ILE A 16 12.31 7.58 4.70
N GLU A 17 11.39 8.34 5.29
CA GLU A 17 11.59 9.10 6.53
C GLU A 17 10.58 8.60 7.56
N GLU A 18 11.05 7.83 8.53
CA GLU A 18 10.24 7.18 9.55
C GLU A 18 10.30 8.00 10.83
N LYS A 19 9.21 8.68 11.20
CA LYS A 19 9.23 9.67 12.30
C LYS A 19 9.27 9.05 13.70
N ARG A 20 8.79 7.82 13.87
CA ARG A 20 8.64 7.15 15.19
C ARG A 20 9.52 5.91 15.40
N GLY A 21 10.54 5.75 14.57
CA GLY A 21 11.50 4.64 14.66
C GLY A 21 11.50 3.75 13.43
N LYS A 22 12.62 3.02 13.26
CA LYS A 22 12.89 2.25 12.04
C LYS A 22 11.98 1.03 11.93
N ILE A 23 11.22 0.91 10.84
CA ILE A 23 10.33 -0.23 10.62
C ILE A 23 11.11 -1.33 9.91
N LYS A 24 11.21 -2.51 10.53
CA LYS A 24 11.79 -3.68 9.88
C LYS A 24 10.88 -4.15 8.75
N ASN A 25 11.46 -4.47 7.59
CA ASN A 25 10.74 -4.95 6.40
C ASN A 25 9.62 -4.00 5.95
N ASN A 26 9.89 -2.70 5.91
CA ASN A 26 8.90 -1.69 5.55
C ASN A 26 8.27 -1.95 4.16
N LEU A 27 6.98 -2.32 4.15
CA LEU A 27 6.23 -2.64 2.93
C LEU A 27 6.03 -1.42 2.03
N VAL A 28 6.02 -0.20 2.57
CA VAL A 28 5.94 1.06 1.80
C VAL A 28 7.17 1.22 0.91
N LEU A 29 8.36 1.02 1.48
CA LEU A 29 9.60 1.12 0.73
C LEU A 29 9.69 0.02 -0.34
N LYS A 30 9.26 -1.21 0.01
CA LYS A 30 9.18 -2.31 -0.97
C LYS A 30 8.16 -2.02 -2.08
N ALA A 31 7.02 -1.43 -1.77
CA ALA A 31 6.01 -1.03 -2.75
C ALA A 31 6.57 -0.03 -3.76
N ALA A 32 7.21 1.03 -3.27
CA ALA A 32 7.84 2.04 -4.13
C ALA A 32 8.92 1.45 -5.03
N GLN A 33 9.77 0.57 -4.50
CA GLN A 33 10.81 -0.11 -5.28
C GLN A 33 10.22 -1.06 -6.32
N THR A 34 9.20 -1.83 -5.95
CA THR A 34 8.55 -2.80 -6.84
C THR A 34 7.91 -2.06 -8.02
N LEU A 35 7.17 -0.98 -7.75
CA LEU A 35 6.57 -0.16 -8.80
C LEU A 35 7.63 0.48 -9.71
N LYS A 36 8.72 1.01 -9.12
CA LYS A 36 9.80 1.61 -9.90
C LYS A 36 10.48 0.60 -10.82
N ASN A 37 10.71 -0.62 -10.33
CA ASN A 37 11.30 -1.69 -11.12
C ASN A 37 10.38 -2.17 -12.24
N GLU A 38 9.07 -2.29 -11.99
CA GLU A 38 8.09 -2.72 -12.99
C GLU A 38 7.88 -1.68 -14.09
N THR A 39 7.92 -0.40 -13.73
CA THR A 39 7.61 0.71 -14.67
C THR A 39 8.84 1.33 -15.30
N HIS A 40 10.04 0.93 -14.85
CA HIS A 40 11.34 1.50 -15.25
C HIS A 40 11.40 3.02 -15.16
N THR A 41 10.64 3.64 -14.24
CA THR A 41 10.63 5.09 -14.10
C THR A 41 11.94 5.62 -13.52
N ASP A 42 12.43 6.71 -14.08
CA ASP A 42 13.58 7.44 -13.58
C ASP A 42 13.22 8.34 -12.38
N LYS A 43 11.94 8.69 -12.21
CA LYS A 43 11.43 9.51 -11.10
C LYS A 43 11.76 8.88 -9.74
N GLY A 44 12.02 9.71 -8.74
CA GLY A 44 12.15 9.28 -7.36
C GLY A 44 11.18 9.98 -6.43
N ILE A 45 11.26 9.61 -5.16
CA ILE A 45 10.28 10.02 -4.15
C ILE A 45 10.91 9.96 -2.77
N THR A 46 10.59 10.94 -1.93
CA THR A 46 10.73 10.86 -0.48
C THR A 46 9.37 10.55 0.14
N ILE A 47 9.30 9.47 0.91
CA ILE A 47 8.09 9.01 1.58
C ILE A 47 8.25 9.25 3.07
N SER A 48 7.44 10.12 3.66
CA SER A 48 7.39 10.31 5.11
C SER A 48 6.30 9.43 5.70
N LEU A 49 6.65 8.60 6.68
CA LEU A 49 5.71 7.70 7.33
C LEU A 49 5.68 7.96 8.84
N GLU A 50 4.50 8.31 9.33
CA GLU A 50 4.20 8.46 10.75
C GLU A 50 3.18 7.40 11.17
N LYS A 51 3.68 6.36 11.84
CA LYS A 51 2.85 5.27 12.37
C LYS A 51 2.25 5.68 13.70
N ASN A 52 0.94 5.91 13.71
CA ASN A 52 0.16 6.08 14.95
C ASN A 52 -0.41 4.74 15.42
N ILE A 53 -0.64 3.81 14.50
CA ILE A 53 -1.12 2.47 14.82
C ILE A 53 0.09 1.62 15.22
N PRO A 54 0.12 1.04 16.43
CA PRO A 54 1.21 0.19 16.85
C PRO A 54 1.36 -0.98 15.88
N LEU A 55 2.62 -1.38 15.61
CA LEU A 55 2.95 -2.54 14.79
C LEU A 55 2.50 -3.84 15.48
N GLN A 56 1.20 -4.12 15.46
CA GLN A 56 0.60 -5.36 15.93
C GLN A 56 0.27 -6.22 14.72
N LYS A 57 0.74 -7.48 14.75
CA LYS A 57 0.45 -8.50 13.73
C LYS A 57 -1.06 -8.75 13.70
N GLY A 58 -1.79 -8.14 12.76
CA GLY A 58 -3.21 -8.47 12.54
C GLY A 58 -4.11 -7.33 12.05
N LEU A 59 -3.71 -6.06 12.18
CA LEU A 59 -4.58 -4.93 11.82
C LEU A 59 -4.42 -4.43 10.38
N GLY A 60 -3.58 -5.06 9.56
CA GLY A 60 -3.40 -4.69 8.15
C GLY A 60 -2.76 -3.32 7.89
N GLY A 61 -2.34 -2.57 8.91
CA GLY A 61 -1.82 -1.20 8.74
C GLY A 61 -0.66 -1.09 7.76
N GLY A 62 0.31 -2.01 7.82
CA GLY A 62 1.43 -2.04 6.87
C GLY A 62 1.03 -2.39 5.42
N SER A 63 0.01 -3.22 5.25
CA SER A 63 -0.53 -3.60 3.94
C SER A 63 -1.35 -2.46 3.33
N SER A 64 -2.12 -1.75 4.15
CA SER A 64 -2.81 -0.52 3.78
C SER A 64 -1.85 0.57 3.31
N ASP A 65 -0.76 0.80 4.06
CA ASP A 65 0.25 1.79 3.69
C ASP A 65 0.92 1.43 2.35
N ALA A 66 1.20 0.15 2.12
CA ALA A 66 1.78 -0.34 0.87
C ALA A 66 0.83 -0.16 -0.32
N ALA A 67 -0.46 -0.48 -0.14
CA ALA A 67 -1.50 -0.26 -1.15
C ALA A 67 -1.64 1.23 -1.51
N ALA A 68 -1.73 2.09 -0.50
CA ALA A 68 -1.79 3.54 -0.68
C ALA A 68 -0.56 4.06 -1.43
N THR A 69 0.62 3.52 -1.13
CA THR A 69 1.88 3.85 -1.83
C THR A 69 1.84 3.46 -3.30
N LEU A 70 1.42 2.24 -3.64
CA LEU A 70 1.31 1.81 -5.04
C LEU A 70 0.35 2.70 -5.83
N ILE A 71 -0.83 2.99 -5.29
CA ILE A 71 -1.84 3.83 -5.94
C ILE A 71 -1.30 5.26 -6.13
N THR A 72 -0.74 5.85 -5.08
CA THR A 72 -0.27 7.23 -5.10
C THR A 72 0.92 7.40 -6.04
N LEU A 73 1.89 6.51 -6.00
CA LEU A 73 3.05 6.58 -6.89
C LEU A 73 2.69 6.27 -8.34
N ASN A 74 1.73 5.37 -8.61
CA ASN A 74 1.24 5.16 -9.98
C ASN A 74 0.67 6.45 -10.57
N HIS A 75 0.02 7.26 -9.74
CA HIS A 75 -0.50 8.57 -10.14
C HIS A 75 0.62 9.61 -10.26
N LEU A 76 1.46 9.79 -9.22
CA LEU A 76 2.53 10.81 -9.20
C LEU A 76 3.62 10.57 -10.26
N TRP A 77 3.93 9.31 -10.54
CA TRP A 77 4.90 8.96 -11.57
C TRP A 77 4.26 8.86 -12.97
N GLU A 78 2.94 8.97 -13.07
CA GLU A 78 2.17 8.85 -14.31
C GLU A 78 2.47 7.55 -15.06
N THR A 79 2.65 6.45 -14.33
CA THR A 79 3.03 5.15 -14.92
C THR A 79 1.87 4.46 -15.64
N LYS A 80 0.64 4.99 -15.50
CA LYS A 80 -0.57 4.54 -16.20
C LYS A 80 -0.86 3.04 -16.06
N LEU A 81 -0.44 2.42 -14.95
CA LEU A 81 -0.79 1.04 -14.67
C LEU A 81 -2.28 0.93 -14.39
N ARG A 82 -2.89 -0.12 -14.94
CA ARG A 82 -4.28 -0.48 -14.68
C ARG A 82 -4.43 -1.09 -13.29
N LYS A 83 -5.66 -1.11 -12.77
CA LYS A 83 -5.95 -1.63 -11.43
C LYS A 83 -5.49 -3.08 -11.28
N GLU A 84 -5.66 -3.91 -12.30
CA GLU A 84 -5.26 -5.32 -12.30
C GLU A 84 -3.75 -5.48 -12.12
N GLN A 85 -2.96 -4.63 -12.78
CA GLN A 85 -1.51 -4.62 -12.64
C GLN A 85 -1.07 -4.18 -11.23
N LEU A 86 -1.78 -3.20 -10.65
CA LEU A 86 -1.53 -2.82 -9.25
C LEU A 86 -1.86 -3.94 -8.28
N LEU A 87 -2.91 -4.73 -8.53
CA LEU A 87 -3.25 -5.91 -7.72
C LEU A 87 -2.18 -6.98 -7.82
N GLU A 88 -1.65 -7.26 -9.01
CA GLU A 88 -0.52 -8.19 -9.21
C GLU A 88 0.73 -7.72 -8.45
N LEU A 89 1.04 -6.43 -8.49
CA LEU A 89 2.13 -5.86 -7.68
C LEU A 89 1.84 -5.95 -6.19
N GLY A 90 0.59 -5.75 -5.77
CA GLY A 90 0.14 -5.92 -4.39
C GLY A 90 0.38 -7.34 -3.88
N LEU A 91 0.05 -8.36 -4.67
CA LEU A 91 0.27 -9.78 -4.33
C LEU A 91 1.75 -10.10 -4.08
N LYS A 92 2.68 -9.45 -4.80
CA LYS A 92 4.13 -9.59 -4.57
C LYS A 92 4.57 -9.05 -3.20
N LEU A 93 3.82 -8.10 -2.63
CA LEU A 93 4.14 -7.45 -1.35
C LEU A 93 3.50 -8.15 -0.14
N GLY A 94 2.29 -8.71 -0.33
CA GLY A 94 1.58 -9.49 0.67
C GLY A 94 0.13 -9.79 0.27
N SER A 95 -0.45 -10.87 0.78
CA SER A 95 -1.84 -11.30 0.50
C SER A 95 -2.89 -10.24 0.83
N ASP A 96 -2.61 -9.39 1.82
CA ASP A 96 -3.57 -8.42 2.32
C ASP A 96 -3.52 -7.09 1.53
N VAL A 97 -2.47 -6.84 0.74
CA VAL A 97 -2.30 -5.57 -0.01
C VAL A 97 -3.35 -5.40 -1.12
N PRO A 98 -3.67 -6.43 -1.94
CA PRO A 98 -4.73 -6.36 -2.95
C PRO A 98 -6.08 -5.94 -2.38
N PHE A 99 -6.43 -6.40 -1.17
CA PHE A 99 -7.67 -6.02 -0.50
C PHE A 99 -7.76 -4.49 -0.29
N PHE A 100 -6.67 -3.87 0.19
CA PHE A 100 -6.62 -2.42 0.37
C PHE A 100 -6.57 -1.64 -0.95
N ILE A 101 -5.98 -2.21 -2.01
CA ILE A 101 -6.05 -1.61 -3.36
C ILE A 101 -7.49 -1.65 -3.91
N HIS A 102 -8.24 -2.70 -3.58
CA HIS A 102 -9.62 -2.82 -4.04
C HIS A 102 -10.53 -1.75 -3.42
N GLY A 103 -10.29 -1.40 -2.14
CA GLY A 103 -10.87 -0.23 -1.47
C GLY A 103 -12.37 -0.31 -1.18
N GLN A 104 -12.97 -1.51 -1.26
CA GLN A 104 -14.40 -1.73 -1.00
C GLN A 104 -14.58 -2.96 -0.11
N ALA A 105 -15.61 -2.97 0.73
CA ALA A 105 -16.04 -4.17 1.43
C ALA A 105 -16.32 -5.26 0.39
N THR A 106 -15.60 -6.37 0.50
CA THR A 106 -15.55 -7.39 -0.54
C THR A 106 -15.18 -8.70 0.10
N TRP A 107 -15.86 -9.75 -0.34
CA TRP A 107 -15.47 -11.12 -0.07
C TRP A 107 -14.21 -11.42 -0.85
N ALA A 108 -13.13 -11.72 -0.14
CA ALA A 108 -11.88 -12.16 -0.74
C ALA A 108 -11.75 -13.68 -0.56
N GLU A 109 -11.64 -14.42 -1.67
CA GLU A 109 -11.35 -15.86 -1.65
C GLU A 109 -9.89 -16.12 -2.09
N GLY A 110 -9.35 -17.28 -1.71
CA GLY A 110 -7.95 -17.65 -1.98
C GLY A 110 -6.96 -16.89 -1.09
N ARG A 111 -5.91 -16.31 -1.68
CA ARG A 111 -4.94 -15.39 -1.02
C ARG A 111 -5.27 -13.91 -1.26
N GLY A 112 -6.50 -13.57 -1.65
CA GLY A 112 -6.90 -12.20 -2.00
C GLY A 112 -6.86 -11.89 -3.50
N GLU A 113 -6.91 -12.91 -4.35
CA GLU A 113 -6.96 -12.78 -5.81
C GLU A 113 -8.39 -12.73 -6.38
N ILE A 114 -9.38 -13.29 -5.68
CA ILE A 114 -10.79 -13.31 -6.13
C ILE A 114 -11.60 -12.39 -5.23
N PHE A 115 -12.22 -11.38 -5.84
CA PHE A 115 -13.00 -10.36 -5.14
C PHE A 115 -14.46 -10.39 -5.57
N SER A 116 -15.36 -10.74 -4.65
CA SER A 116 -16.82 -10.61 -4.84
C SER A 116 -17.36 -9.48 -3.98
N LYS A 117 -18.08 -8.55 -4.61
CA LYS A 117 -18.63 -7.38 -3.94
C LYS A 117 -19.66 -7.81 -2.89
N ILE A 118 -19.49 -7.42 -1.62
CA ILE A 118 -20.53 -7.58 -0.60
C ILE A 118 -21.04 -6.20 -0.20
N ASN A 119 -22.35 -6.04 -0.22
CA ASN A 119 -23.01 -4.86 0.32
C ASN A 119 -23.33 -5.13 1.81
N LEU A 120 -22.36 -4.88 2.69
CA LEU A 120 -22.57 -4.97 4.13
C LEU A 120 -23.16 -3.66 4.65
N LYS A 121 -24.20 -3.75 5.49
CA LYS A 121 -24.61 -2.59 6.29
C LYS A 121 -23.51 -2.29 7.31
N PRO A 122 -23.20 -1.02 7.60
CA PRO A 122 -22.23 -0.67 8.63
C PRO A 122 -22.73 -1.17 9.98
N GLU A 123 -22.05 -2.17 10.52
CA GLU A 123 -22.33 -2.77 11.83
C GLU A 123 -21.05 -2.73 12.68
N TRP A 124 -21.23 -2.51 13.98
CA TRP A 124 -20.14 -2.51 14.94
C TRP A 124 -20.02 -3.90 15.56
N TYR A 125 -18.89 -4.56 15.33
CA TYR A 125 -18.56 -5.84 15.96
C TYR A 125 -17.45 -5.59 16.99
N LEU A 126 -17.67 -6.04 18.22
CA LEU A 126 -16.66 -6.05 19.27
C LEU A 126 -15.91 -7.38 19.17
N LEU A 127 -14.57 -7.32 19.13
CA LEU A 127 -13.70 -8.50 19.28
C LEU A 127 -13.36 -8.71 20.75
#